data_AF-A0A927YSU1-F1
#
_entry.id   AF-A0A927YSU1-F1
#
_cell.length_a   1.000
_cell.length_b   1.000
_cell.length_c   1.000
_cell.angle_alpha   90.00
_cell.angle_beta   90.00
_cell.angle_gamma   90.00
#
_symmetry.space_group_name_H-M   'P 1'
#
loop_
_entity.id
_entity.type
_entity.pdbx_description
1 polymer ?
#
loop_
_entity_poly.entity_id
_entity_poly.type
_entity_poly.pdbx_seq_one_letter_code
_entity_poly.pdbx_strand_id
1 'polypeptide(L)'
;MLPYREDASKKTKIDTPTTTGAQIVATPGKTTTILGRFDDDTEDIIKELGNIKSLDFGPRDGYFNLLNIPDEMVDENFWENYNKPWLDNAIARNDIIYLATPPTEGYLQYTNEEGKVVLTGFGKEIKHLIENGYEYDTMTKTMIKVR
;
A
#
# COMPACT_ATOMS: atom_id res chain seq x y z
N MET A 1 3.87 14.03 -37.50
CA MET A 1 3.84 14.62 -36.15
C MET A 1 2.42 14.40 -35.63
N LEU A 2 2.22 13.38 -34.81
CA LEU A 2 0.90 13.12 -34.20
C LEU A 2 0.71 14.11 -33.04
N PRO A 3 -0.50 14.67 -32.84
CA PRO A 3 -0.74 15.62 -31.77
C PRO A 3 -0.56 14.93 -30.40
N TYR A 4 0.10 15.66 -29.51
CA TYR A 4 0.16 15.41 -28.07
C TYR A 4 -1.27 15.17 -27.56
N ARG A 5 -1.56 13.96 -27.04
CA ARG A 5 -2.85 13.66 -26.41
C ARG A 5 -2.93 14.46 -25.12
N GLU A 6 -3.94 15.32 -25.03
CA GLU A 6 -4.40 15.97 -23.80
C GLU A 6 -4.40 14.98 -22.63
N ASP A 7 -3.53 15.25 -21.67
CA ASP A 7 -3.75 15.22 -20.23
C ASP A 7 -5.02 14.46 -19.79
N ALA A 8 -4.93 13.13 -19.71
CA ALA A 8 -5.84 12.40 -18.83
C ALA A 8 -5.63 12.96 -17.42
N SER A 9 -6.66 13.63 -16.88
CA SER A 9 -6.58 14.24 -15.55
C SER A 9 -6.04 13.23 -14.56
N LYS A 10 -4.90 13.54 -13.94
CA LYS A 10 -4.26 12.70 -12.94
C LYS A 10 -5.28 12.30 -11.88
N LYS A 11 -5.50 11.00 -11.68
CA LYS A 11 -6.47 10.49 -10.72
C LYS A 11 -6.06 10.89 -9.30
N THR A 12 -6.98 11.49 -8.55
CA THR A 12 -6.72 12.00 -7.20
C THR A 12 -7.57 11.33 -6.12
N LYS A 13 -8.41 10.37 -6.48
CA LYS A 13 -9.24 9.60 -5.56
C LYS A 13 -9.36 8.16 -6.03
N ILE A 14 -9.34 7.22 -5.09
CA ILE A 14 -9.72 5.82 -5.31
C ILE A 14 -11.23 5.69 -5.15
N ASP A 15 -11.88 5.09 -6.15
CA ASP A 15 -13.32 4.89 -6.22
C ASP A 15 -13.71 3.47 -5.76
N THR A 16 -12.78 2.51 -5.84
CA THR A 16 -12.94 1.17 -5.29
C THR A 16 -13.26 1.24 -3.79
N PRO A 17 -14.42 0.69 -3.36
CA PRO A 17 -14.73 0.60 -1.95
C PRO A 17 -13.68 -0.24 -1.23
N THR A 18 -13.29 0.20 -0.04
CA THR A 18 -12.32 -0.52 0.79
C THR A 18 -13.01 -1.14 1.99
N THR A 19 -12.48 -2.25 2.50
CA THR A 19 -13.02 -2.97 3.66
C THR A 19 -13.01 -2.09 4.93
N THR A 20 -12.06 -1.17 5.06
CA THR A 20 -12.06 -0.15 6.13
C THR A 20 -13.07 0.97 5.96
N GLY A 21 -13.63 1.13 4.75
CA GLY A 21 -14.41 2.30 4.35
C GLY A 21 -13.58 3.57 4.14
N ALA A 22 -12.25 3.44 3.98
CA ALA A 22 -11.37 4.58 3.72
C ALA A 22 -11.73 5.31 2.42
N GLN A 23 -11.83 6.63 2.50
CA GLN A 23 -11.91 7.52 1.34
C GLN A 23 -10.50 7.97 0.97
N ILE A 24 -9.81 7.17 0.15
CA ILE A 24 -8.41 7.40 -0.19
C ILE A 24 -8.31 8.52 -1.22
N VAL A 25 -7.65 9.62 -0.83
CA VAL A 25 -7.44 10.80 -1.66
C VAL A 25 -5.96 11.17 -1.73
N ALA A 26 -5.50 11.55 -2.92
CA ALA A 26 -4.15 12.02 -3.12
C ALA A 26 -4.02 13.47 -2.64
N THR A 27 -2.89 13.79 -2.01
CA THR A 27 -2.60 15.14 -1.50
C THR A 27 -1.50 15.80 -2.36
N PRO A 28 -1.76 16.97 -2.98
CA PRO A 28 -0.72 17.70 -3.71
C PRO A 28 0.52 17.96 -2.84
N GLY A 29 1.72 17.82 -3.40
CA GLY A 29 2.99 17.95 -2.65
C GLY A 29 3.38 16.70 -1.87
N LYS A 30 2.57 15.63 -1.90
CA LYS A 30 2.77 14.41 -1.11
C LYS A 30 2.50 13.15 -1.92
N THR A 31 3.17 12.07 -1.53
CA THR A 31 2.84 10.73 -1.99
C THR A 31 1.83 10.11 -1.03
N THR A 32 0.80 9.46 -1.59
CA THR A 32 -0.21 8.72 -0.82
C THR A 32 0.04 7.23 -0.99
N THR A 33 0.58 6.59 0.03
CA THR A 33 0.85 5.14 0.03
C THR A 33 -0.38 4.38 0.49
N ILE A 34 -0.73 3.29 -0.21
CA ILE A 34 -1.89 2.45 0.10
C ILE A 34 -1.39 1.06 0.47
N LEU A 35 -1.84 0.55 1.62
CA LEU A 35 -1.58 -0.81 2.09
C LEU A 35 -2.90 -1.57 2.28
N GLY A 36 -2.84 -2.90 2.16
CA GLY A 36 -3.98 -3.78 2.38
C GLY A 36 -3.67 -5.21 1.98
N ARG A 37 -4.63 -6.11 2.20
CA ARG A 37 -4.61 -7.46 1.67
C ARG A 37 -4.89 -7.45 0.18
N PHE A 38 -4.15 -8.29 -0.55
CA PHE A 38 -4.30 -8.45 -1.98
C PHE A 38 -5.70 -8.91 -2.38
N ASP A 39 -6.13 -10.05 -1.85
CA ASP A 39 -7.40 -10.69 -2.20
C ASP A 39 -8.65 -9.92 -1.70
N ASP A 40 -8.47 -8.97 -0.77
CA ASP A 40 -9.58 -8.22 -0.17
C ASP A 40 -9.76 -6.84 -0.80
N ASP A 41 -8.68 -6.06 -0.99
CA ASP A 41 -8.79 -4.66 -1.40
C ASP A 41 -7.77 -4.26 -2.48
N THR A 42 -6.49 -4.63 -2.33
CA THR A 42 -5.46 -4.01 -3.18
C THR A 42 -5.48 -4.53 -4.61
N GLU A 43 -5.97 -5.74 -4.88
CA GLU A 43 -6.10 -6.23 -6.27
C GLU A 43 -7.04 -5.32 -7.09
N ASP A 44 -8.20 -4.96 -6.54
CA ASP A 44 -9.16 -4.11 -7.23
C ASP A 44 -8.67 -2.66 -7.37
N ILE A 45 -7.97 -2.14 -6.36
CA ILE A 45 -7.30 -0.84 -6.45
C ILE A 45 -6.19 -0.86 -7.53
N ILE A 46 -5.42 -1.95 -7.64
CA ILE A 46 -4.42 -2.12 -8.71
C ILE A 46 -5.10 -2.09 -10.08
N LYS A 47 -6.21 -2.82 -10.25
CA LYS A 47 -7.00 -2.82 -11.49
C LYS A 47 -7.49 -1.41 -11.84
N GLU A 48 -8.02 -0.69 -10.85
CA GLU A 48 -8.49 0.69 -11.00
C GLU A 48 -7.35 1.64 -11.44
N LEU A 49 -6.15 1.44 -10.92
CA LEU A 49 -4.95 2.20 -11.29
C LEU A 49 -4.31 1.74 -12.62
N GLY A 50 -4.95 0.80 -13.34
CA GLY A 50 -4.54 0.34 -14.66
C GLY A 50 -3.53 -0.81 -14.65
N ASN A 51 -3.43 -1.56 -13.55
CA ASN A 51 -2.51 -2.69 -13.40
C ASN A 51 -1.04 -2.35 -13.67
N ILE A 52 -0.62 -1.13 -13.34
CA ILE A 52 0.75 -0.68 -13.56
C ILE A 52 1.69 -1.46 -12.63
N LYS A 53 2.60 -2.23 -13.21
CA LYS A 53 3.67 -2.94 -12.50
C LYS A 53 4.96 -2.11 -12.58
N SER A 54 5.69 -1.98 -11.47
CA SER A 54 6.89 -1.14 -11.43
C SER A 54 7.86 -1.57 -10.33
N LEU A 55 9.16 -1.31 -10.57
CA LEU A 55 10.22 -1.36 -9.56
C LEU A 55 10.66 0.04 -9.10
N ASP A 56 10.03 1.10 -9.61
CA ASP A 56 10.28 2.45 -9.15
C ASP A 56 9.45 2.72 -7.87
N PHE A 57 10.14 2.66 -6.73
CA PHE A 57 9.59 2.94 -5.41
C PHE A 57 9.67 4.43 -5.02
N GLY A 58 9.97 5.30 -5.98
CA GLY A 58 10.13 6.73 -5.80
C GLY A 58 8.85 7.50 -5.45
N PRO A 59 8.96 8.81 -5.22
CA PRO A 59 7.83 9.67 -4.91
C PRO A 59 6.81 9.72 -6.05
N ARG A 60 5.56 9.98 -5.68
CA ARG A 60 4.41 10.16 -6.58
C ARG A 60 3.64 11.41 -6.15
N ASP A 61 4.17 12.58 -6.48
CA ASP A 61 3.61 13.88 -6.04
C ASP A 61 2.13 14.05 -6.40
N GLY A 62 1.24 14.22 -5.42
CA GLY A 62 -0.20 14.32 -5.67
C GLY A 62 -0.80 13.05 -6.28
N TYR A 63 -0.22 11.88 -5.99
CA TYR A 63 -0.68 10.59 -6.50
C TYR A 63 -0.49 9.45 -5.51
N PHE A 64 -0.88 8.26 -5.97
CA PHE A 64 -0.82 7.02 -5.21
C PHE A 64 0.48 6.26 -5.43
N ASN A 65 0.93 5.58 -4.38
CA ASN A 65 1.95 4.55 -4.42
C ASN A 65 1.38 3.28 -3.79
N LEU A 66 1.40 2.18 -4.54
CA LEU A 66 0.90 0.89 -4.11
C LEU A 66 1.79 -0.17 -4.76
N LEU A 67 2.36 -1.06 -3.95
CA LEU A 67 3.34 -2.03 -4.41
C LEU A 67 2.68 -3.02 -5.37
N ASN A 68 3.16 -3.04 -6.61
CA ASN A 68 2.76 -4.01 -7.63
C ASN A 68 3.95 -4.22 -8.55
N ILE A 69 4.67 -5.32 -8.39
CA ILE A 69 5.86 -5.64 -9.18
C ILE A 69 5.52 -6.64 -10.30
N PRO A 70 6.41 -6.87 -11.28
CA PRO A 70 6.28 -7.97 -12.24
C PRO A 70 6.13 -9.33 -11.55
N ASP A 71 5.21 -10.17 -12.03
CA ASP A 71 4.84 -11.43 -11.36
C ASP A 71 6.02 -12.43 -11.38
N GLU A 72 6.85 -12.38 -12.42
CA GLU A 72 8.07 -13.17 -12.57
C GLU A 72 9.16 -12.84 -11.53
N MET A 73 9.01 -11.73 -10.79
CA MET A 73 9.95 -11.30 -9.75
C MET A 73 9.50 -11.73 -8.34
N VAL A 74 8.32 -12.36 -8.21
CA VAL A 74 7.81 -12.84 -6.92
C VAL A 74 8.60 -14.07 -6.49
N ASP A 75 9.25 -13.99 -5.32
CA ASP A 75 10.08 -15.05 -4.76
C ASP A 75 9.92 -15.17 -3.23
N GLU A 76 10.66 -16.09 -2.61
CA GLU A 76 10.63 -16.30 -1.14
C GLU A 76 11.20 -15.12 -0.34
N ASN A 77 12.04 -14.29 -0.96
CA ASN A 77 12.69 -13.12 -0.37
C ASN A 77 11.93 -11.82 -0.63
N PHE A 78 10.68 -11.90 -1.11
CA PHE A 78 9.88 -10.75 -1.52
C PHE A 78 9.81 -9.63 -0.48
N TRP A 79 9.76 -10.00 0.80
CA TRP A 79 9.76 -9.03 1.89
C TRP A 79 11.05 -8.19 1.92
N GLU A 80 12.21 -8.83 1.88
CA GLU A 80 13.51 -8.16 1.96
C GLU A 80 13.84 -7.39 0.67
N ASN A 81 13.44 -7.93 -0.48
CA ASN A 81 13.78 -7.37 -1.78
C ASN A 81 12.83 -6.23 -2.21
N TYR A 82 11.55 -6.27 -1.81
CA TYR A 82 10.53 -5.36 -2.35
C TYR A 82 9.70 -4.65 -1.28
N ASN A 83 8.95 -5.36 -0.42
CA ASN A 83 8.07 -4.68 0.56
C ASN A 83 8.86 -3.76 1.49
N LYS A 84 9.92 -4.28 2.11
CA LYS A 84 10.64 -3.52 3.12
C LYS A 84 11.32 -2.29 2.53
N PRO A 85 12.10 -2.35 1.43
CA PRO A 85 12.68 -1.15 0.82
C PRO A 85 11.63 -0.14 0.34
N TRP A 86 10.52 -0.62 -0.22
CA TRP A 86 9.41 0.23 -0.65
C TRP A 86 8.76 0.97 0.52
N LEU A 87 8.50 0.27 1.63
CA LEU A 87 7.90 0.83 2.83
C LEU A 87 8.87 1.75 3.61
N ASP A 88 10.15 1.40 3.66
CA ASP A 88 11.21 2.26 4.22
C ASP A 88 11.26 3.60 3.46
N ASN A 89 11.13 3.58 2.13
CA ASN A 89 11.05 4.78 1.32
C ASN A 89 9.79 5.60 1.62
N ALA A 90 8.63 4.96 1.83
CA ALA A 90 7.41 5.67 2.21
C ALA A 90 7.53 6.36 3.57
N ILE A 91 8.16 5.69 4.55
CA ILE A 91 8.47 6.24 5.87
C ILE A 91 9.44 7.43 5.74
N ALA A 92 10.54 7.27 4.99
CA ALA A 92 11.56 8.30 4.81
C ALA A 92 11.01 9.58 4.15
N ARG A 93 10.07 9.45 3.22
CA ARG A 93 9.37 10.57 2.59
C ARG A 93 8.27 11.19 3.45
N ASN A 94 7.90 10.53 4.55
CA ASN A 94 6.73 10.87 5.36
C ASN A 94 5.46 10.93 4.50
N ASP A 95 5.23 9.84 3.76
CA ASP A 95 4.03 9.62 2.95
C ASP A 95 2.77 9.58 3.84
N ILE A 96 1.62 9.90 3.25
CA ILE A 96 0.31 9.61 3.86
C ILE A 96 0.02 8.13 3.60
N ILE A 97 -0.10 7.31 4.64
CA ILE A 97 -0.27 5.86 4.50
C ILE A 97 -1.70 5.47 4.87
N TYR A 98 -2.54 5.17 3.87
CA TYR A 98 -3.89 4.64 4.07
C TYR A 98 -3.86 3.12 4.20
N LEU A 99 -4.73 2.58 5.05
CA LEU A 99 -5.04 1.14 5.07
C LEU A 99 -6.39 0.92 4.39
N ALA A 100 -6.39 0.21 3.26
CA ALA A 100 -7.61 -0.22 2.60
C ALA A 100 -8.29 -1.36 3.38
N THR A 101 -7.49 -2.30 3.89
CA THR A 101 -7.93 -3.43 4.73
C THR A 101 -7.71 -3.13 6.21
N PRO A 102 -8.65 -3.47 7.12
CA PRO A 102 -8.46 -3.18 8.54
C PRO A 102 -7.36 -4.10 9.12
N PRO A 103 -6.46 -3.59 9.99
CA PRO A 103 -5.37 -4.38 10.55
C PRO A 103 -5.86 -5.24 11.72
N THR A 104 -6.83 -6.11 11.48
CA THR A 104 -7.33 -7.08 12.47
C THR A 104 -6.57 -8.40 12.37
N GLU A 105 -6.57 -9.18 13.45
CA GLU A 105 -5.79 -10.43 13.55
C GLU A 105 -6.00 -11.36 12.35
N GLY A 106 -7.25 -11.57 11.92
CA GLY A 106 -7.56 -12.43 10.77
C GLY A 106 -6.97 -11.95 9.43
N TYR A 107 -6.67 -10.65 9.30
CA TYR A 107 -5.99 -10.11 8.11
C TYR A 107 -4.47 -10.11 8.26
N LEU A 108 -3.94 -10.01 9.48
CA LEU A 108 -2.51 -9.89 9.73
C LEU A 108 -1.80 -11.25 9.84
N GLN A 109 -2.51 -12.29 10.26
CA GLN A 109 -1.91 -13.60 10.51
C GLN A 109 -2.83 -14.76 10.17
N TYR A 110 -2.23 -15.92 9.99
CA TYR A 110 -2.91 -17.21 9.86
C TYR A 110 -2.12 -18.28 10.61
N THR A 111 -2.79 -19.39 10.92
CA THR A 111 -2.11 -20.58 11.47
C THR A 111 -1.79 -21.52 10.32
N ASN A 112 -0.52 -21.89 10.16
CA ASN A 112 -0.10 -22.83 9.12
C ASN A 112 -0.44 -24.29 9.51
N GLU A 113 -0.16 -25.24 8.61
CA GLU A 113 -0.44 -26.67 8.83
C GLU A 113 0.32 -27.27 10.04
N GLU A 114 1.43 -26.65 10.46
CA GLU A 114 2.20 -27.05 11.65
C GLU A 114 1.65 -26.46 12.96
N GLY A 115 0.55 -25.70 12.90
CA GLY A 115 -0.02 -25.02 14.07
C GLY A 115 0.73 -23.75 14.48
N LYS A 116 1.64 -23.22 13.63
CA LYS A 116 2.38 -21.98 13.91
C LYS A 116 1.63 -20.78 13.35
N VAL A 117 1.58 -19.71 14.14
CA VAL A 117 1.07 -18.41 13.69
C VAL A 117 2.12 -17.75 12.79
N VAL A 118 1.70 -17.37 11.58
CA VAL A 118 2.54 -16.76 10.54
C VAL A 118 1.90 -15.45 10.09
N LEU A 119 2.70 -14.40 9.94
CA LEU A 119 2.25 -13.12 9.40
C LEU A 119 2.03 -13.21 7.88
N THR A 120 0.95 -12.58 7.42
CA THR A 120 0.73 -12.29 5.99
C THR A 120 1.70 -11.21 5.50
N GLY A 121 1.78 -10.97 4.19
CA GLY A 121 2.52 -9.81 3.66
C GLY A 121 2.06 -8.51 4.30
N PHE A 122 0.75 -8.29 4.33
CA PHE A 122 0.12 -7.16 5.03
C PHE A 122 0.45 -7.13 6.53
N GLY A 123 0.44 -8.29 7.19
CA GLY A 123 0.88 -8.43 8.58
C GLY A 123 2.31 -7.96 8.83
N LYS A 124 3.24 -8.29 7.94
CA LYS A 124 4.63 -7.83 8.00
C LYS A 124 4.73 -6.31 7.81
N GLU A 125 3.97 -5.73 6.87
CA GLU A 125 3.93 -4.28 6.65
C GLU A 125 3.43 -3.52 7.89
N ILE A 126 2.33 -3.97 8.49
CA ILE A 126 1.78 -3.36 9.71
C ILE A 126 2.76 -3.48 10.88
N LYS A 127 3.36 -4.66 11.08
CA LYS A 127 4.38 -4.85 12.10
C LYS A 127 5.56 -3.88 11.91
N HIS A 128 6.07 -3.74 10.69
CA HIS A 128 7.19 -2.86 10.37
C HIS A 128 6.87 -1.39 10.65
N LEU A 129 5.66 -0.94 10.32
CA LEU A 129 5.22 0.42 10.65
C LEU A 129 5.13 0.65 12.16
N ILE A 130 4.59 -0.31 12.92
CA ILE A 130 4.52 -0.23 14.38
C ILE A 130 5.92 -0.17 15.01
N GLU A 131 6.85 -1.01 14.54
CA GLU A 131 8.25 -0.99 14.98
C GLU A 131 8.93 0.34 14.66
N ASN A 132 8.48 1.01 13.59
CA ASN A 132 8.89 2.36 13.22
C ASN A 132 8.00 3.46 13.85
N GLY A 133 7.26 3.19 14.92
CA GLY A 133 6.56 4.22 15.71
C GLY A 133 5.30 4.78 15.05
N TYR A 134 4.66 4.02 14.16
CA TYR A 134 3.34 4.33 13.64
C TYR A 134 2.24 3.60 14.42
N GLU A 135 1.07 4.22 14.50
CA GLU A 135 -0.16 3.61 15.02
C GLU A 135 -1.29 3.78 14.01
N TYR A 136 -2.23 2.83 13.97
CA TYR A 136 -3.39 2.92 13.11
C TYR A 136 -4.43 3.86 13.71
N ASP A 137 -4.77 4.94 12.99
CA ASP A 137 -5.87 5.82 13.33
C ASP A 137 -7.17 5.32 12.67
N THR A 138 -8.09 4.85 13.52
CA THR A 138 -9.40 4.36 13.09
C THR A 138 -10.31 5.46 12.52
N MET A 139 -10.04 6.74 12.77
CA MET A 139 -10.87 7.84 12.24
C MET A 139 -10.48 8.18 10.82
N THR A 140 -9.19 8.41 10.57
CA THR A 140 -8.67 8.75 9.24
C THR A 140 -8.42 7.54 8.36
N LYS A 141 -8.39 6.33 8.94
CA LYS A 141 -7.99 5.07 8.29
C LYS A 141 -6.54 5.09 7.80
N THR A 142 -5.68 5.86 8.47
CA THR A 142 -4.26 5.99 8.12
C THR A 142 -3.35 5.48 9.22
N MET A 143 -2.11 5.16 8.87
CA MET A 143 -1.03 4.95 9.83
C MET A 143 -0.40 6.31 10.16
N ILE A 144 -0.43 6.71 11.43
CA ILE A 144 0.09 8.00 11.92
C ILE A 144 1.38 7.79 12.73
N LYS A 145 2.40 8.62 12.50
CA LYS A 145 3.64 8.59 13.29
C LYS A 145 3.37 9.19 14.67
N VAL A 146 3.63 8.44 15.74
CA VAL A 146 3.36 8.86 17.13
C VAL A 146 4.60 8.91 18.02
N ARG A 147 5.77 8.50 17.50
CA ARG A 147 7.06 8.48 18.22
C ARG A 147 8.19 9.02 17.35
#